data_AF-A0A8C0WI83-F1
#
_entry.id   AF-A0A8C0WI83-F1
#
_cell.length_a   1.000
_cell.length_b   1.000
_cell.length_c   1.000
_cell.angle_alpha   90.00
_cell.angle_beta   90.00
_cell.angle_gamma   90.00
#
_symmetry.space_group_name_H-M   'P 1'
#
loop_
_entity.id
_entity.type
_entity.pdbx_description
1 polymer ?
#
loop_
_entity_poly.entity_id
_entity_poly.type
_entity_poly.pdbx_seq_one_letter_code
_entity_poly.pdbx_strand_id
1 'polypeptide(L)' 'VTSHSPKSMLFVYLGNICRSPTAEVVFRKLVSDQNVWENWREDSAATSTTLDVLTLETQCPFGHQVSACLSHPSLIHV' A
#
# COMPACT_ATOMS: atom_id res chain seq x y z
N VAL A 1 29.40 12.29 9.29
CA VAL A 1 28.21 12.06 8.45
C VAL A 1 27.94 10.57 8.40
N THR A 2 26.96 10.08 9.15
CA THR A 2 26.53 8.67 9.06
C THR A 2 25.59 8.53 7.88
N SER A 3 26.06 7.97 6.76
CA SER A 3 25.24 7.71 5.57
C SER A 3 24.28 6.56 5.86
N HIS A 4 23.06 6.87 6.27
CA HIS A 4 22.04 5.84 6.43
C HIS A 4 21.48 5.50 5.04
N SER A 5 21.67 4.27 4.56
CA SER A 5 21.05 3.81 3.32
C SER A 5 19.53 3.78 3.47
N PRO A 6 18.75 4.13 2.42
CA PRO A 6 17.30 4.01 2.49
C PRO A 6 16.90 2.55 2.70
N LYS A 7 16.04 2.31 3.70
CA LYS A 7 15.54 0.97 4.04
C LYS A 7 14.36 0.63 3.13
N SER A 8 14.22 -0.64 2.77
CA SER A 8 13.10 -1.09 1.93
C SER A 8 12.22 -2.08 2.68
N MET A 9 10.90 -2.02 2.44
CA MET A 9 9.89 -2.87 3.07
C MET A 9 8.84 -3.30 2.05
N LEU A 10 8.42 -4.57 2.10
CA LEU A 10 7.39 -5.12 1.22
C LEU A 10 6.34 -5.85 2.05
N PHE A 11 5.08 -5.43 1.96
CA PHE A 11 3.96 -6.11 2.61
C PHE A 11 3.34 -7.13 1.65
N VAL A 12 3.26 -8.39 2.06
CA VAL A 12 2.80 -9.48 1.18
C VAL A 12 1.58 -10.17 1.77
N TYR A 13 0.54 -10.33 0.96
CA TYR A 13 -0.60 -11.19 1.24
C TYR A 13 -1.04 -11.93 -0.02
N LEU A 14 -1.91 -12.93 0.10
CA LEU A 14 -2.27 -13.80 -1.03
C LEU A 14 -2.72 -13.01 -2.26
N GLY A 15 -3.69 -12.09 -2.12
CA GLY A 15 -4.27 -11.35 -3.24
C GLY A 15 -4.09 -9.83 -3.21
N ASN A 16 -3.25 -9.29 -2.32
CA ASN A 16 -2.98 -7.84 -2.22
C ASN A 16 -4.19 -6.88 -2.21
N ILE A 17 -5.31 -7.27 -1.60
CA ILE A 17 -6.55 -6.46 -1.57
C ILE A 17 -7.05 -6.12 -0.16
N CYS A 18 -6.56 -6.81 0.87
CA CYS A 18 -7.05 -6.62 2.24
C CYS A 18 -5.90 -6.26 3.17
N ARG A 19 -5.06 -7.24 3.54
CA ARG A 19 -4.11 -7.04 4.64
C ARG A 19 -2.87 -6.25 4.24
N SER A 20 -2.28 -6.56 3.09
CA SER A 20 -1.06 -5.90 2.65
C SER A 20 -1.26 -4.43 2.24
N PRO A 21 -2.34 -4.01 1.53
CA PRO A 21 -2.56 -2.58 1.26
C PRO A 21 -2.86 -1.78 2.53
N THR A 22 -3.59 -2.35 3.49
CA THR A 22 -3.81 -1.69 4.79
C THR A 22 -2.50 -1.48 5.54
N ALA A 23 -1.62 -2.49 5.56
CA ALA A 23 -0.32 -2.38 6.22
C ALA A 23 0.57 -1.30 5.57
N GLU A 24 0.56 -1.20 4.24
CA GLU A 24 1.27 -0.16 3.50
C GLU A 24 0.79 1.25 3.91
N VAL A 25 -0.52 1.49 3.92
CA VAL A 25 -1.10 2.80 4.27
C VAL A 25 -0.81 3.17 5.73
N VAL A 26 -0.98 2.22 6.65
CA VAL A 26 -0.65 2.44 8.07
C VAL A 26 0.82 2.76 8.25
N PHE A 27 1.70 2.01 7.58
CA PHE A 27 3.14 2.25 7.63
C PHE A 27 3.52 3.62 7.06
N ARG A 28 2.98 3.98 5.89
CA ARG A 28 3.18 5.29 5.24
C ARG A 28 2.79 6.44 6.18
N LYS A 29 1.68 6.29 6.91
CA LYS A 29 1.25 7.27 7.93
C LYS A 29 2.27 7.36 9.06
N LEU A 30 2.68 6.23 9.63
CA LEU A 30 3.63 6.22 10.76
C LEU A 30 5.00 6.82 10.41
N VAL A 31 5.54 6.56 9.21
CA VAL A 31 6.83 7.13 8.78
C VAL A 31 6.72 8.62 8.44
N SER A 32 5.56 9.05 7.94
CA SER A 32 5.25 10.46 7.71
C SER A 32 5.12 11.23 9.04
N ASP A 33 4.37 10.69 10.01
CA ASP A 33 4.17 11.28 11.34
C ASP A 33 5.50 11.43 12.11
N GLN A 34 6.48 10.56 11.83
CA GLN A 34 7.82 10.60 12.41
C GLN A 34 8.84 11.40 11.58
N ASN A 35 8.45 11.99 10.45
CA ASN A 35 9.33 12.71 9.52
C ASN A 35 10.55 11.90 9.03
N VAL A 36 10.39 10.59 8.87
CA VAL A 36 11.45 9.68 8.37
C VAL A 36 11.12 9.06 7.03
N TRP A 37 10.08 9.52 6.34
CA TRP A 37 9.59 8.98 5.07
C TRP A 37 10.66 8.92 3.97
N GLU A 38 11.59 9.87 3.90
CA GLU A 38 12.71 9.87 2.94
C GLU A 38 13.69 8.69 3.12
N ASN A 39 13.70 8.08 4.31
CA ASN A 39 14.58 6.97 4.63
C ASN A 39 13.98 5.61 4.28
N TRP A 40 12.76 5.57 3.75
CA TRP A 40 12.02 4.34 3.48
C TRP A 40 11.51 4.24 2.05
N ARG A 41 11.58 3.02 1.50
CA ARG A 41 10.91 2.61 0.28
C ARG A 41 9.98 1.46 0.60
N GLU A 42 8.68 1.71 0.56
CA GLU A 42 7.63 0.73 0.86
C GLU A 42 6.80 0.38 -0.38
N ASP A 43 6.27 -0.83 -0.38
CA ASP A 43 5.38 -1.35 -1.42
C ASP A 43 4.52 -2.51 -0.85
N SER A 44 3.48 -2.91 -1.57
CA SER A 44 2.67 -4.11 -1.26
C SER A 44 2.46 -5.01 -2.47
N ALA A 45 2.48 -6.32 -2.27
CA ALA A 45 2.40 -7.30 -3.36
C ALA A 45 1.53 -8.53 -3.03
N ALA A 46 1.07 -9.18 -4.11
CA ALA A 46 0.34 -10.44 -4.06
C ALA A 46 1.30 -11.62 -4.21
N THR A 47 1.09 -12.71 -3.46
CA THR A 47 1.76 -14.00 -3.74
C THR A 47 1.07 -14.77 -4.86
N SER A 48 -0.24 -14.56 -5.04
CA SER A 48 -1.03 -15.22 -6.07
C SER A 48 -2.04 -14.28 -6.71
N THR A 49 -2.18 -14.39 -8.01
CA THR A 49 -3.23 -13.73 -8.81
C THR A 49 -4.50 -14.57 -8.91
N THR A 50 -4.62 -15.70 -8.19
CA THR A 50 -5.79 -16.61 -8.32
C THR A 50 -7.14 -15.97 -7.95
N LEU A 51 -7.15 -14.80 -7.29
CA LEU A 51 -8.38 -14.03 -7.07
C LEU A 51 -8.80 -13.15 -8.27
N ASP A 52 -8.04 -13.12 -9.37
CA ASP A 52 -8.29 -12.28 -10.56
C ASP A 52 -9.39 -12.78 -11.52
N VAL A 53 -10.33 -13.62 -11.07
CA VAL A 53 -11.51 -14.00 -11.89
C VAL A 53 -12.80 -13.32 -11.42
N LEU A 54 -12.81 -12.62 -10.27
CA LEU A 54 -14.02 -11.99 -9.74
C LEU A 54 -13.90 -10.51 -9.31
N THR A 55 -12.73 -9.88 -9.45
CA THR A 55 -12.50 -8.48 -9.04
C THR A 55 -12.32 -7.51 -10.21
N LEU A 56 -12.99 -7.76 -11.34
CA LEU A 56 -12.94 -6.85 -12.50
C LEU A 56 -14.15 -5.93 -12.68
N GLU A 57 -15.25 -6.06 -11.91
CA GLU A 57 -16.48 -5.33 -12.31
C GLU A 57 -17.18 -4.45 -11.25
N THR A 58 -16.79 -4.37 -9.97
CA THR A 58 -17.71 -3.68 -9.01
C THR A 58 -17.16 -2.74 -7.93
N GLN A 59 -15.86 -2.43 -7.82
CA GLN A 59 -15.45 -1.45 -6.79
C GLN A 59 -14.59 -0.25 -7.22
N CYS A 60 -14.12 -0.16 -8.46
CA CYS A 60 -13.40 1.04 -8.92
C CYS A 60 -13.90 1.48 -10.30
N PRO A 61 -14.91 2.38 -10.41
CA PRO A 61 -15.38 2.91 -11.69
C PRO A 61 -14.36 3.83 -12.40
N PHE A 62 -13.16 4.00 -11.84
CA PHE A 62 -12.03 4.65 -12.49
C PHE A 62 -10.85 3.70 -12.43
N GLY A 63 -10.41 3.21 -13.60
CA GLY A 63 -9.30 2.28 -13.79
C GLY A 63 -7.92 2.87 -13.46
N HIS A 64 -7.77 3.42 -12.25
CA HIS A 64 -6.49 3.75 -11.65
C HIS A 64 -6.24 2.77 -10.51
N GLN A 65 -5.01 2.27 -10.42
CA GLN A 65 -4.58 1.23 -9.49
C GLN A 65 -5.11 1.44 -8.06
N VAL A 66 -5.36 0.34 -7.34
CA VAL A 66 -5.82 0.34 -5.93
C VAL A 66 -4.97 1.27 -5.04
N SER A 67 -3.69 1.46 -5.39
CA SER A 67 -2.76 2.44 -4.79
C SER A 67 -3.28 3.90 -4.82
N ALA A 68 -4.03 4.30 -5.84
CA ALA A 68 -4.62 5.65 -5.98
C ALA A 68 -5.95 5.85 -5.21
N CYS A 69 -6.67 4.77 -4.90
CA CYS A 69 -7.88 4.84 -4.09
C CYS A 69 -7.55 5.02 -2.60
N LEU A 70 -6.42 4.43 -2.16
CA LEU A 70 -5.92 4.55 -0.78
C LEU A 70 -5.16 5.85 -0.50
N SER A 71 -4.80 6.61 -1.53
CA SER A 71 -4.23 7.95 -1.41
C SER A 71 -5.28 9.07 -1.30
N HIS A 72 -6.57 8.73 -1.35
CA HIS A 72 -7.65 9.69 -1.08
C HIS A 72 -7.95 9.76 0.42
N PRO A 73 -7.62 10.87 1.11
CA PRO A 73 -7.78 11.01 2.56
C PRO A 73 -9.25 10.95 3.03
N SER A 74 -10.21 11.08 2.12
CA SER A 74 -11.65 10.98 2.38
C SER A 74 -12.19 9.55 2.42
N LEU A 75 -11.41 8.54 2.02
CA LEU A 75 -11.83 7.13 2.00
C LEU A 75 -11.34 6.31 3.20
N ILE A 76 -10.54 6.94 4.09
CA ILE A 76 -10.09 6.35 5.35
C ILE A 76 -10.91 6.95 6.49
N HIS A 77 -12.17 6.55 6.61
CA HIS A 77 -12.85 6.63 7.90
C HIS A 77 -12.52 5.33 8.65
N VAL A 78 -11.66 5.45 9.67
CA VAL A 78 -11.44 4.42 10.70
C VAL A 78 -12.71 4.27 11.52
#